data_AF-A0A535QK38-F1
#
_entry.id   AF-A0A535QK38-F1
#
_cell.length_a   1.000
_cell.length_b   1.000
_cell.length_c   1.000
_cell.angle_alpha   90.00
_cell.angle_beta   90.00
_cell.angle_gamma   90.00
#
_symmetry.space_group_name_H-M   'P 1'
#
loop_
_entity.id
_entity.type
_entity.pdbx_description
1 polymer ?
#
loop_
_entity_poly.entity_id
_entity_poly.type
_entity_poly.pdbx_seq_one_letter_code
_entity_poly.pdbx_strand_id
1 'polypeptide(L)'
;MATREGDHVDEILDEWRRVHPSVDASPIGITGRVTRIALYTERSADDHLERYRLTPARFEALLALEASASRQLSPTLLARGQRMSSAGITGLVDQLVALGLAARSRERHDRRRVQVSLTHQGSEMVAVAGAGWRRNQQRLVRTLGADTLRSLDRLLGRLVTAGDPGASLDGTSLKIARIAVSINTEAETVFSRFGVTHAGFQVLASLYRAGPPYRRSPSRVARGLMLSGAGLTGRMDQLERTGLLRRRRDREDRRAVVVELSHAGRSLVRAAFPVFVASHVRMLSQALEPEQQSALSAMLRTVLQQIESSEPLGRA
;
A
#
# COMPACT_ATOMS: atom_id res chain seq x y z
N MET A 1 -10.05 -25.25 17.55
CA MET A 1 -10.16 -23.98 16.81
C MET A 1 -9.78 -24.26 15.37
N ALA A 2 -10.75 -24.30 14.45
CA ALA A 2 -10.46 -24.55 13.04
C ALA A 2 -9.56 -23.42 12.50
N THR A 3 -8.39 -23.78 11.98
CA THR A 3 -7.49 -22.90 11.24
C THR A 3 -8.28 -22.30 10.08
N ARG A 4 -8.38 -20.98 10.05
CA ARG A 4 -9.05 -20.25 8.97
C ARG A 4 -8.23 -20.48 7.69
N GLU A 5 -8.80 -21.17 6.71
CA GLU A 5 -8.09 -21.63 5.50
C GLU A 5 -7.82 -20.52 4.46
N GLY A 6 -7.84 -19.25 4.86
CA GLY A 6 -7.75 -18.08 3.97
C GLY A 6 -7.36 -16.80 4.72
N ASP A 7 -6.90 -15.78 3.98
CA ASP A 7 -6.64 -14.45 4.52
C ASP A 7 -7.86 -13.52 4.40
N HIS A 8 -7.76 -12.30 4.94
CA HIS A 8 -8.85 -11.33 4.81
C HIS A 8 -9.21 -10.97 3.36
N VAL A 9 -8.28 -11.09 2.40
CA VAL A 9 -8.57 -10.82 0.99
C VAL A 9 -9.46 -11.91 0.40
N ASP A 10 -9.29 -13.17 0.81
CA ASP A 10 -10.21 -14.25 0.41
C ASP A 10 -11.65 -13.95 0.83
N GLU A 11 -11.87 -13.40 2.03
CA GLU A 11 -13.21 -12.95 2.47
C GLU A 11 -13.78 -11.85 1.57
N ILE A 12 -12.94 -10.90 1.16
CA ILE A 12 -13.33 -9.81 0.25
C ILE A 12 -13.73 -10.37 -1.11
N LEU A 13 -12.95 -11.31 -1.65
CA LEU A 13 -13.23 -11.94 -2.94
C LEU A 13 -14.52 -12.76 -2.91
N ASP A 14 -14.76 -13.50 -1.84
CA ASP A 14 -16.00 -14.27 -1.66
C ASP A 14 -17.23 -13.37 -1.56
N GLU A 15 -17.10 -12.24 -0.86
CA GLU A 15 -18.17 -11.23 -0.80
C GLU A 15 -18.47 -10.64 -2.19
N TRP A 16 -17.45 -10.30 -2.98
CA TRP A 16 -17.65 -9.84 -4.36
C TRP A 16 -18.30 -10.89 -5.24
N ARG A 17 -17.86 -12.15 -5.14
CA ARG A 17 -18.44 -13.26 -5.92
C ARG A 17 -19.93 -13.43 -5.63
N ARG A 18 -20.38 -13.21 -4.39
CA ARG A 18 -21.80 -13.26 -4.03
C ARG A 18 -22.63 -12.13 -4.63
N VAL A 19 -22.11 -10.91 -4.68
CA VAL A 19 -22.89 -9.73 -5.10
C VAL A 19 -22.69 -9.34 -6.56
N HIS A 20 -21.65 -9.85 -7.22
CA HIS A 20 -21.29 -9.52 -8.60
C HIS A 20 -20.63 -10.72 -9.34
N PRO A 21 -21.32 -11.87 -9.46
CA PRO A 21 -20.72 -13.12 -9.94
C PRO A 21 -20.20 -13.08 -11.39
N SER A 22 -20.65 -12.12 -12.20
CA SER A 22 -20.23 -11.99 -13.61
C SER A 22 -18.85 -11.35 -13.80
N VAL A 23 -18.23 -10.82 -12.74
CA VAL A 23 -16.91 -10.19 -12.80
C VAL A 23 -15.93 -11.03 -12.00
N ASP A 24 -14.89 -11.53 -12.66
CA ASP A 24 -13.81 -12.22 -11.97
C ASP A 24 -12.96 -11.21 -11.17
N ALA A 25 -13.10 -11.26 -9.85
CA ALA A 25 -12.35 -10.44 -8.92
C ALA A 25 -10.95 -10.99 -8.58
N SER A 26 -10.54 -12.14 -9.12
CA SER A 26 -9.22 -12.72 -8.82
C SER A 26 -8.02 -11.75 -9.01
N PRO A 27 -7.99 -10.85 -10.01
CA PRO A 27 -6.87 -9.91 -10.20
C PRO A 27 -6.73 -8.88 -9.06
N ILE A 28 -7.86 -8.45 -8.49
CA ILE A 28 -7.84 -7.54 -7.33
C ILE A 28 -7.45 -8.26 -6.03
N GLY A 29 -7.45 -9.60 -6.04
CA GLY A 29 -6.92 -10.41 -4.95
C GLY A 29 -5.41 -10.25 -4.77
N ILE A 30 -4.65 -10.33 -5.87
CA ILE A 30 -3.18 -10.18 -5.85
C ILE A 30 -2.80 -8.80 -5.33
N THR A 31 -3.41 -7.78 -5.91
CA THR A 31 -3.08 -6.36 -5.67
C THR A 31 -3.63 -5.88 -4.33
N GLY A 32 -4.78 -6.41 -3.89
CA GLY A 32 -5.29 -6.25 -2.54
C GLY A 32 -4.33 -6.82 -1.49
N ARG A 33 -3.74 -8.01 -1.73
CA ARG A 33 -2.71 -8.57 -0.83
C ARG A 33 -1.46 -7.72 -0.78
N VAL A 34 -0.94 -7.28 -1.94
CA VAL A 34 0.21 -6.36 -2.00
C VAL A 34 -0.07 -5.11 -1.17
N THR A 35 -1.23 -4.48 -1.36
CA THR A 35 -1.60 -3.24 -0.66
C THR A 35 -1.71 -3.47 0.85
N ARG A 36 -2.30 -4.57 1.30
CA ARG A 36 -2.41 -4.90 2.73
C ARG A 36 -1.06 -5.21 3.35
N ILE A 37 -0.23 -6.02 2.68
CA ILE A 37 1.13 -6.30 3.15
C ILE A 37 1.92 -4.99 3.27
N ALA A 38 1.82 -4.10 2.28
CA ALA A 38 2.44 -2.78 2.33
C ALA A 38 2.00 -1.99 3.58
N LEU A 39 0.70 -1.92 3.88
CA LEU A 39 0.20 -1.25 5.09
C LEU A 39 0.76 -1.82 6.40
N TYR A 40 0.90 -3.15 6.51
CA TYR A 40 1.55 -3.75 7.67
C TYR A 40 3.05 -3.40 7.74
N THR A 41 3.73 -3.43 6.59
CA THR A 41 5.16 -3.09 6.54
C THR A 41 5.41 -1.62 6.87
N GLU A 42 4.56 -0.72 6.40
CA GLU A 42 4.62 0.72 6.66
C GLU A 42 4.41 0.99 8.15
N ARG A 43 3.35 0.42 8.74
CA ARG A 43 3.10 0.57 10.18
C ARG A 43 4.26 0.05 11.04
N SER A 44 4.79 -1.13 10.71
CA SER A 44 5.94 -1.70 11.41
C SER A 44 7.21 -0.87 11.23
N ALA A 45 7.38 -0.23 10.06
CA ALA A 45 8.48 0.67 9.79
C ALA A 45 8.33 1.98 10.57
N ASP A 46 7.13 2.57 10.61
CA ASP A 46 6.82 3.79 11.37
C ASP A 46 7.13 3.60 12.84
N ASP A 47 6.57 2.57 13.49
CA ASP A 47 6.79 2.26 14.91
C ASP A 47 8.28 2.07 15.24
N HIS A 48 9.05 1.49 14.30
CA HIS A 48 10.48 1.27 14.48
C HIS A 48 11.32 2.53 14.23
N LEU A 49 10.95 3.36 13.25
CA LEU A 49 11.71 4.55 12.85
C LEU A 49 11.44 5.77 13.73
N GLU A 50 10.29 5.81 14.42
CA GLU A 50 9.92 6.89 15.32
C GLU A 50 10.97 7.12 16.42
N ARG A 51 11.55 6.05 16.98
CA ARG A 51 12.62 6.13 18.00
C ARG A 51 13.91 6.78 17.50
N TYR A 52 14.09 6.83 16.17
CA TYR A 52 15.21 7.49 15.50
C TYR A 52 14.83 8.88 14.96
N ARG A 53 13.61 9.36 15.23
CA ARG A 53 13.03 10.58 14.67
C ARG A 53 13.02 10.58 13.15
N LEU A 54 12.99 9.40 12.51
CA LEU A 54 12.96 9.24 11.06
C LEU A 54 11.54 8.92 10.59
N THR A 55 11.21 9.37 9.38
CA THR A 55 10.05 8.87 8.63
C THR A 55 10.52 7.80 7.64
N PRO A 56 9.63 6.91 7.15
CA PRO A 56 9.97 5.93 6.13
C PRO A 56 10.64 6.56 4.91
N ALA A 57 10.10 7.65 4.36
CA ALA A 57 10.68 8.34 3.20
C ALA A 57 12.12 8.85 3.48
N ARG A 58 12.38 9.40 4.67
CA ARG A 58 13.73 9.84 5.05
C ARG A 58 14.68 8.65 5.17
N PHE A 59 14.22 7.54 5.74
CA PHE A 59 15.03 6.34 5.87
C PHE A 59 15.31 5.68 4.51
N GLU A 60 14.31 5.60 3.62
CA GLU A 60 14.48 5.12 2.25
C GLU A 60 15.48 5.95 1.45
N ALA A 61 15.48 7.27 1.61
CA ALA A 61 16.49 8.14 1.01
C ALA A 61 17.91 7.79 1.48
N LEU A 62 18.09 7.54 2.77
CA LEU A 62 19.38 7.14 3.33
C LEU A 62 19.81 5.75 2.84
N LEU A 63 18.88 4.80 2.73
CA LEU A 63 19.16 3.47 2.14
C LEU A 63 19.55 3.59 0.66
N ALA A 64 18.87 4.45 -0.11
CA ALA A 64 19.19 4.67 -1.52
C ALA A 64 20.57 5.30 -1.70
N LEU A 65 20.96 6.24 -0.83
CA LEU A 65 22.31 6.78 -0.80
C LEU A 65 23.31 5.67 -0.44
N GLU A 66 23.08 4.89 0.61
CA GLU A 66 23.99 3.83 1.07
C GLU A 66 24.21 2.75 -0.02
N ALA A 67 23.16 2.41 -0.77
CA ALA A 67 23.23 1.43 -1.86
C ALA A 67 23.92 1.95 -3.13
N SER A 68 24.08 3.27 -3.28
CA SER A 68 24.78 3.83 -4.43
C SER A 68 26.30 3.63 -4.31
N ALA A 69 26.97 3.29 -5.42
CA ALA A 69 28.40 2.95 -5.42
C ALA A 69 29.30 4.04 -4.81
N SER A 70 28.93 5.31 -4.96
CA SER A 70 29.66 6.48 -4.43
C SER A 70 29.08 7.03 -3.13
N ARG A 71 28.05 6.36 -2.56
CA ARG A 71 27.22 6.87 -1.46
C ARG A 71 26.65 8.27 -1.70
N GLN A 72 26.39 8.57 -2.97
CA GLN A 72 25.96 9.87 -3.47
C GLN A 72 24.92 9.72 -4.57
N LEU A 73 23.89 10.55 -4.53
CA LEU A 73 22.88 10.66 -5.57
C LEU A 73 22.49 12.11 -5.81
N SER A 74 22.17 12.43 -7.07
CA SER A 74 21.57 13.72 -7.39
C SER A 74 20.14 13.80 -6.84
N PRO A 75 19.64 15.01 -6.48
CA PRO A 75 18.25 15.19 -6.06
C PRO A 75 17.24 14.65 -7.09
N THR A 76 17.54 14.74 -8.39
CA THR A 76 16.69 14.21 -9.46
C THR A 76 16.60 12.69 -9.42
N LEU A 77 17.71 11.99 -9.18
CA LEU A 77 17.71 10.53 -9.04
C LEU A 77 17.01 10.09 -7.77
N LEU A 78 17.20 10.81 -6.65
CA LEU A 78 16.45 10.55 -5.41
C LEU A 78 14.95 10.77 -5.60
N ALA A 79 14.55 11.87 -6.27
CA ALA A 79 13.14 12.17 -6.55
C ALA A 79 12.49 11.08 -7.39
N ARG A 80 13.15 10.67 -8.49
CA ARG A 80 12.69 9.57 -9.34
C ARG A 80 12.60 8.26 -8.55
N GLY A 81 13.64 7.97 -7.77
CA GLY A 81 13.74 6.80 -6.91
C GLY A 81 12.61 6.72 -5.88
N GLN A 82 12.08 7.84 -5.40
CA GLN A 82 10.98 7.88 -4.40
C GLN A 82 9.62 8.33 -4.98
N ARG A 83 9.55 8.61 -6.29
CA ARG A 83 8.38 9.23 -6.95
C ARG A 83 7.88 10.50 -6.26
N MET A 84 8.81 11.32 -5.80
CA MET A 84 8.52 12.62 -5.22
C MET A 84 8.63 13.72 -6.28
N SER A 85 7.88 14.79 -6.09
CA SER A 85 8.12 16.03 -6.84
C SER A 85 9.50 16.62 -6.49
N SER A 86 10.04 17.48 -7.35
CA SER A 86 11.29 18.19 -7.09
C SER A 86 11.22 19.04 -5.80
N ALA A 87 10.05 19.61 -5.49
CA ALA A 87 9.82 20.33 -4.25
C ALA A 87 9.82 19.38 -3.03
N GLY A 88 9.12 18.24 -3.16
CA GLY A 88 9.04 17.22 -2.12
C GLY A 88 10.42 16.65 -1.78
N ILE A 89 11.23 16.31 -2.80
CA ILE A 89 12.58 15.80 -2.54
C ILE A 89 13.49 16.87 -1.92
N THR A 90 13.35 18.13 -2.33
CA THR A 90 14.15 19.23 -1.80
C THR A 90 13.90 19.36 -0.30
N GLY A 91 12.63 19.41 0.11
CA GLY A 91 12.25 19.46 1.53
C GLY A 91 12.70 18.24 2.32
N LEU A 92 12.61 17.03 1.74
CA LEU A 92 13.12 15.82 2.38
C LEU A 92 14.64 15.90 2.61
N VAL A 93 15.40 16.32 1.60
CA VAL A 93 16.85 16.46 1.71
C VAL A 93 17.23 17.57 2.69
N ASP A 94 16.50 18.69 2.73
CA ASP A 94 16.70 19.76 3.73
C ASP A 94 16.60 19.21 5.15
N GLN A 95 15.59 18.38 5.42
CA GLN A 95 15.41 17.75 6.72
C GLN A 95 16.56 16.79 7.05
N LEU A 96 17.02 15.99 6.09
CA LEU A 96 18.17 15.09 6.32
C LEU A 96 19.47 15.87 6.60
N VAL A 97 19.68 17.00 5.93
CA VAL A 97 20.81 17.90 6.18
C VAL A 97 20.70 18.54 7.56
N ALA A 98 19.52 19.03 7.93
CA ALA A 98 19.28 19.61 9.26
C ALA A 98 19.50 18.61 10.40
N LEU A 99 19.25 17.33 10.16
CA LEU A 99 19.54 16.24 11.11
C LEU A 99 21.00 15.79 11.12
N GLY A 100 21.85 16.35 10.25
CA GLY A 100 23.25 15.95 10.10
C GLY A 100 23.44 14.58 9.45
N LEU A 101 22.41 14.00 8.84
CA LEU A 101 22.44 12.65 8.25
C LEU A 101 22.84 12.65 6.78
N ALA A 102 22.65 13.77 6.09
CA ALA A 102 23.09 13.97 4.72
C ALA A 102 23.80 15.31 4.57
N ALA A 103 24.59 15.46 3.51
CA ALA A 103 25.20 16.72 3.12
C ALA A 103 24.92 17.01 1.64
N ARG A 104 24.87 18.28 1.28
CA ARG A 104 24.86 18.71 -0.13
C ARG A 104 26.23 19.19 -0.54
N SER A 105 26.71 18.70 -1.67
CA SER A 105 27.92 19.19 -2.32
C SER A 105 27.62 19.57 -3.77
N ARG A 106 28.43 20.46 -4.34
CA ARG A 106 28.42 20.74 -5.78
C ARG A 106 29.51 19.88 -6.42
N GLU A 107 29.23 19.22 -7.54
CA GLU A 107 30.21 18.38 -8.22
C GLU A 107 31.47 19.19 -8.57
N ARG A 108 32.65 18.59 -8.35
CA ARG A 108 33.95 19.24 -8.63
C ARG A 108 34.12 19.60 -10.11
N HIS A 109 33.59 18.77 -11.02
CA HIS A 109 33.73 18.95 -12.46
C HIS A 109 32.57 19.70 -13.11
N ASP A 110 31.41 19.78 -12.44
CA ASP A 110 30.28 20.61 -12.85
C ASP A 110 29.59 21.22 -11.62
N ARG A 111 29.98 22.47 -11.28
CA ARG A 111 29.44 23.18 -10.12
C ARG A 111 27.94 23.46 -10.19
N ARG A 112 27.29 23.21 -11.34
CA ARG A 112 25.83 23.33 -11.52
C ARG A 112 25.10 22.07 -11.05
N ARG A 113 25.80 20.95 -10.85
CA ARG A 113 25.22 19.70 -10.38
C ARG A 113 25.35 19.57 -8.87
N VAL A 114 24.20 19.43 -8.21
CA VAL A 114 24.11 19.18 -6.77
C VAL A 114 24.08 17.68 -6.52
N GLN A 115 24.90 17.22 -5.58
CA GLN A 115 24.91 15.86 -5.08
C GLN A 115 24.51 15.86 -3.62
N VAL A 116 23.78 14.81 -3.23
CA VAL A 116 23.45 14.51 -1.84
C VAL A 116 24.32 13.33 -1.43
N SER A 117 25.04 13.45 -0.33
CA SER A 117 25.92 12.40 0.21
C SER A 117 25.51 12.01 1.62
N LEU A 118 25.72 10.75 1.99
CA LEU A 118 25.65 10.36 3.40
C LEU A 118 26.79 11.01 4.19
N THR A 119 26.48 11.47 5.41
CA THR A 119 27.51 11.81 6.41
C THR A 119 27.93 10.55 7.17
N HIS A 120 28.97 10.65 8.00
CA HIS A 120 29.34 9.56 8.91
C HIS A 120 28.17 9.17 9.83
N GLN A 121 27.53 10.17 10.46
CA GLN A 121 26.33 9.99 11.29
C GLN A 121 25.16 9.38 10.49
N GLY A 122 25.02 9.75 9.21
CA GLY A 122 24.06 9.14 8.30
C GLY A 122 24.29 7.65 8.10
N SER A 123 25.53 7.24 7.84
CA SER A 123 25.89 5.82 7.69
C SER A 123 25.72 5.04 8.99
N GLU A 124 26.08 5.61 10.14
CA GLU A 124 25.82 4.98 11.45
C GLU A 124 24.31 4.82 11.70
N MET A 125 23.51 5.83 11.37
CA MET A 125 22.06 5.78 11.47
C MET A 125 21.48 4.66 10.60
N VAL A 126 21.96 4.52 9.35
CA VAL A 126 21.57 3.41 8.46
C VAL A 126 21.95 2.06 9.06
N ALA A 127 23.14 1.93 9.67
CA ALA A 127 23.56 0.68 10.31
C ALA A 127 22.65 0.30 11.48
N VAL A 128 22.39 1.25 12.40
CA VAL A 128 21.62 1.04 13.62
C VAL A 128 20.13 0.86 13.34
N ALA A 129 19.51 1.80 12.62
CA ALA A 129 18.09 1.72 12.27
C ALA A 129 17.84 0.58 11.27
N GLY A 130 18.76 0.35 10.32
CA GLY A 130 18.65 -0.70 9.33
C GLY A 130 18.69 -2.11 9.91
N ALA A 131 19.41 -2.37 11.00
CA ALA A 131 19.42 -3.69 11.63
C ALA A 131 18.03 -4.09 12.14
N GLY A 132 17.31 -3.18 12.80
CA GLY A 132 15.94 -3.45 13.26
C GLY A 132 14.94 -3.50 12.12
N TRP A 133 15.06 -2.59 11.13
CA TRP A 133 14.22 -2.62 9.93
C TRP A 133 14.39 -3.94 9.18
N ARG A 134 15.63 -4.39 8.92
CA ARG A 134 15.90 -5.68 8.26
C ARG A 134 15.31 -6.86 9.03
N ARG A 135 15.40 -6.86 10.37
CA ARG A 135 14.76 -7.90 11.20
C ARG A 135 13.24 -7.89 11.04
N ASN A 136 12.61 -6.71 10.99
CA ASN A 136 11.18 -6.60 10.73
C ASN A 136 10.82 -7.11 9.34
N GLN A 137 11.59 -6.75 8.30
CA GLN A 137 11.35 -7.25 6.95
C GLN A 137 11.53 -8.77 6.84
N GLN A 138 12.56 -9.32 7.48
CA GLN A 138 12.79 -10.77 7.51
C GLN A 138 11.67 -11.51 8.25
N ARG A 139 11.09 -10.94 9.32
CA ARG A 139 9.94 -11.55 10.01
C ARG A 139 8.77 -11.81 9.05
N LEU A 140 8.50 -10.90 8.12
CA LEU A 140 7.36 -10.99 7.20
C LEU A 140 7.47 -12.18 6.23
N VAL A 141 8.69 -12.51 5.83
CA VAL A 141 8.95 -13.56 4.82
C VAL A 141 9.63 -14.79 5.41
N ARG A 142 9.81 -14.85 6.74
CA ARG A 142 10.61 -15.89 7.42
C ARG A 142 10.10 -17.31 7.23
N THR A 143 8.79 -17.48 7.00
CA THR A 143 8.20 -18.79 6.74
C THR A 143 8.30 -19.21 5.27
N LEU A 144 8.63 -18.28 4.37
CA LEU A 144 8.93 -18.62 3.00
C LEU A 144 10.31 -19.27 2.93
N GLY A 145 10.40 -20.44 2.31
CA GLY A 145 11.67 -21.03 1.94
C GLY A 145 12.46 -20.09 1.00
N ALA A 146 13.78 -20.22 0.97
CA ALA A 146 14.65 -19.33 0.19
C ALA A 146 14.28 -19.30 -1.32
N ASP A 147 13.88 -20.43 -1.89
CA ASP A 147 13.40 -20.53 -3.28
C ASP A 147 12.09 -19.78 -3.52
N THR A 148 11.15 -19.90 -2.58
CA THR A 148 9.87 -19.19 -2.63
C THR A 148 10.07 -17.69 -2.51
N LEU A 149 10.95 -17.23 -1.62
CA LEU A 149 11.28 -15.82 -1.48
C LEU A 149 11.96 -15.28 -2.74
N ARG A 150 12.91 -16.00 -3.34
CA ARG A 150 13.51 -15.62 -4.63
C ARG A 150 12.48 -15.54 -5.75
N SER A 151 11.54 -16.48 -5.78
CA SER A 151 10.46 -16.49 -6.77
C SER A 151 9.52 -15.31 -6.59
N LEU A 152 9.08 -15.03 -5.35
CA LEU A 152 8.27 -13.87 -5.01
C LEU A 152 8.97 -12.57 -5.42
N ASP A 153 10.24 -12.42 -5.03
CA ASP A 153 11.05 -11.23 -5.32
C ASP A 153 11.21 -10.97 -6.82
N ARG A 154 11.41 -12.03 -7.60
CA ARG A 154 11.49 -11.98 -9.07
C ARG A 154 10.16 -11.54 -9.69
N LEU A 155 9.03 -12.12 -9.27
CA LEU A 155 7.71 -11.78 -9.83
C LEU A 155 7.30 -10.34 -9.47
N LEU A 156 7.55 -9.89 -8.24
CA LEU A 156 7.36 -8.49 -7.86
C LEU A 156 8.29 -7.56 -8.63
N GLY A 157 9.53 -7.99 -8.90
CA GLY A 157 10.47 -7.24 -9.74
C GLY A 157 9.91 -6.96 -11.14
N ARG A 158 9.27 -7.96 -11.77
CA ARG A 158 8.62 -7.78 -13.08
C ARG A 158 7.50 -6.73 -13.04
N LEU A 159 6.69 -6.73 -11.99
CA LEU A 159 5.62 -5.74 -11.80
C LEU A 159 6.19 -4.32 -11.60
N VAL A 160 7.28 -4.19 -10.85
CA VAL A 160 7.97 -2.88 -10.68
C VAL A 160 8.51 -2.38 -12.02
N THR A 161 9.23 -3.22 -12.77
CA THR A 161 9.82 -2.83 -14.05
C THR A 161 8.77 -2.47 -15.10
N ALA A 162 7.64 -3.19 -15.14
CA ALA A 162 6.56 -2.90 -16.08
C ALA A 162 5.91 -1.53 -15.82
N GLY A 163 5.77 -1.14 -14.55
CA GLY A 163 5.20 0.16 -14.17
C GLY A 163 6.21 1.31 -14.10
N ASP A 164 7.51 1.03 -14.12
CA ASP A 164 8.60 2.02 -13.97
C ASP A 164 9.89 1.52 -14.63
N PRO A 165 10.01 1.62 -15.97
CA PRO A 165 11.20 1.21 -16.69
C PRO A 165 12.42 2.00 -16.20
N GLY A 166 13.29 1.34 -15.41
CA GLY A 166 14.47 1.93 -14.79
C GLY A 166 14.49 1.91 -13.25
N ALA A 167 13.40 1.49 -12.60
CA ALA A 167 13.42 1.21 -11.17
C ALA A 167 14.18 -0.10 -10.88
N SER A 168 15.32 0.00 -10.19
CA SER A 168 15.98 -1.13 -9.55
C SER A 168 15.81 -0.97 -8.05
N LEU A 169 15.01 -1.85 -7.44
CA LEU A 169 14.80 -1.89 -5.99
C LEU A 169 15.33 -3.21 -5.48
N ASP A 170 16.26 -3.15 -4.54
CA ASP A 170 16.70 -4.33 -3.81
C ASP A 170 15.80 -4.58 -2.61
N GLY A 171 15.33 -5.82 -2.46
CA GLY A 171 14.44 -6.23 -1.38
C GLY A 171 12.95 -6.26 -1.72
N THR A 172 12.34 -7.39 -1.34
CA THR A 172 10.93 -7.72 -1.57
C THR A 172 9.95 -6.68 -1.02
N SER A 173 10.20 -6.14 0.17
CA SER A 173 9.29 -5.21 0.83
C SER A 173 9.24 -3.84 0.15
N LEU A 174 10.38 -3.34 -0.34
CA LEU A 174 10.42 -2.09 -1.11
C LEU A 174 9.66 -2.24 -2.43
N LYS A 175 9.76 -3.41 -3.09
CA LYS A 175 8.95 -3.73 -4.27
C LYS A 175 7.46 -3.76 -3.94
N ILE A 176 7.06 -4.37 -2.83
CA ILE A 176 5.67 -4.38 -2.36
C ILE A 176 5.15 -2.96 -2.15
N ALA A 177 5.87 -2.12 -1.39
CA ALA A 177 5.50 -0.72 -1.16
C ALA A 177 5.39 0.05 -2.49
N ARG A 178 6.37 -0.13 -3.39
CA ARG A 178 6.38 0.48 -4.72
C ARG A 178 5.15 0.10 -5.56
N ILE A 179 4.80 -1.19 -5.58
CA ILE A 179 3.63 -1.67 -6.31
C ILE A 179 2.35 -1.14 -5.67
N ALA A 180 2.26 -1.09 -4.35
CA ALA A 180 1.11 -0.52 -3.64
C ALA A 180 0.88 0.95 -4.00
N VAL A 181 1.95 1.76 -4.10
CA VAL A 181 1.86 3.14 -4.60
C VAL A 181 1.33 3.19 -6.03
N SER A 182 1.85 2.35 -6.94
CA SER A 182 1.34 2.28 -8.32
C SER A 182 -0.15 1.92 -8.37
N ILE A 183 -0.57 0.93 -7.58
CA ILE A 183 -1.97 0.49 -7.47
C ILE A 183 -2.86 1.66 -7.03
N ASN A 184 -2.44 2.40 -5.99
CA ASN A 184 -3.21 3.52 -5.47
C ASN A 184 -3.33 4.66 -6.49
N THR A 185 -2.27 4.98 -7.23
CA THR A 185 -2.29 6.02 -8.28
C THR A 185 -3.22 5.64 -9.44
N GLU A 186 -3.17 4.39 -9.90
CA GLU A 186 -4.06 3.90 -10.96
C GLU A 186 -5.52 3.88 -10.46
N ALA A 187 -5.76 3.45 -9.23
CA ALA A 187 -7.08 3.46 -8.62
C ALA A 187 -7.67 4.88 -8.55
N GLU A 188 -6.88 5.88 -8.13
CA GLU A 188 -7.32 7.28 -8.09
C GLU A 188 -7.68 7.79 -9.51
N THR A 189 -6.90 7.40 -10.52
CA THR A 189 -7.19 7.72 -11.92
C THR A 189 -8.49 7.08 -12.42
N VAL A 190 -8.79 5.85 -12.00
CA VAL A 190 -10.06 5.18 -12.33
C VAL A 190 -11.23 5.89 -11.64
N PHE A 191 -11.15 6.11 -10.34
CA PHE A 191 -12.29 6.54 -9.54
C PHE A 191 -12.62 8.02 -9.69
N SER A 192 -11.64 8.87 -10.00
CA SER A 192 -11.88 10.28 -10.30
C SER A 192 -12.84 10.48 -11.48
N ARG A 193 -12.85 9.56 -12.46
CA ARG A 193 -13.82 9.55 -13.59
C ARG A 193 -15.27 9.32 -13.14
N PHE A 194 -15.47 8.73 -11.97
CA PHE A 194 -16.76 8.51 -11.34
C PHE A 194 -17.09 9.56 -10.28
N GLY A 195 -16.26 10.62 -10.16
CA GLY A 195 -16.48 11.69 -9.19
C GLY A 195 -16.21 11.31 -7.73
N VAL A 196 -15.45 10.24 -7.49
CA VAL A 196 -15.07 9.80 -6.13
C VAL A 196 -13.58 9.53 -6.04
N THR A 197 -13.02 9.68 -4.85
CA THR A 197 -11.63 9.27 -4.59
C THR A 197 -11.55 7.75 -4.41
N HIS A 198 -10.36 7.16 -4.59
CA HIS A 198 -10.14 5.75 -4.29
C HIS A 198 -10.53 5.41 -2.84
N ALA A 199 -10.11 6.26 -1.90
CA ALA A 199 -10.45 6.15 -0.48
C ALA A 199 -11.96 6.16 -0.22
N GLY A 200 -12.72 6.99 -0.94
CA GLY A 200 -14.18 7.04 -0.87
C GLY A 200 -14.83 5.79 -1.49
N PHE A 201 -14.34 5.36 -2.65
CA PHE A 201 -14.81 4.15 -3.30
C PHE A 201 -14.65 2.91 -2.42
N GLN A 202 -13.55 2.77 -1.70
CA GLN A 202 -13.33 1.65 -0.77
C GLN A 202 -14.42 1.54 0.31
N VAL A 203 -14.94 2.67 0.80
CA VAL A 203 -16.08 2.69 1.74
C VAL A 203 -17.35 2.19 1.06
N LEU A 204 -17.65 2.71 -0.13
CA LEU A 204 -18.84 2.30 -0.90
C LEU A 204 -18.78 0.80 -1.28
N ALA A 205 -17.63 0.35 -1.77
CA ALA A 205 -17.35 -1.05 -2.09
C ALA A 205 -17.58 -1.96 -0.87
N SER A 206 -17.08 -1.58 0.31
CA SER A 206 -17.27 -2.31 1.57
C SER A 206 -18.74 -2.50 1.92
N LEU A 207 -19.56 -1.47 1.74
CA LEU A 207 -21.01 -1.55 1.96
C LEU A 207 -21.72 -2.37 0.88
N TYR A 208 -21.29 -2.25 -0.38
CA TYR A 208 -21.87 -2.98 -1.52
C TYR A 208 -21.68 -4.49 -1.38
N ARG A 209 -20.45 -4.92 -1.07
CA ARG A 209 -20.09 -6.34 -0.89
C ARG A 209 -20.69 -6.99 0.37
N ALA A 210 -21.27 -6.20 1.26
CA ALA A 210 -22.10 -6.70 2.36
C ALA A 210 -23.39 -7.40 1.87
N GLY A 211 -23.80 -7.16 0.61
CA GLY A 211 -25.09 -7.59 0.07
C GLY A 211 -26.26 -6.77 0.64
N PRO A 212 -27.48 -6.94 0.11
CA PRO A 212 -28.68 -6.27 0.64
C PRO A 212 -28.83 -6.48 2.15
N PRO A 213 -29.13 -5.44 2.95
CA PRO A 213 -29.56 -4.10 2.54
C PRO A 213 -28.42 -3.08 2.29
N TYR A 214 -27.20 -3.55 1.99
CA TYR A 214 -26.00 -2.76 1.68
C TYR A 214 -25.55 -1.86 2.82
N ARG A 215 -25.54 -2.42 4.03
CA ARG A 215 -25.20 -1.70 5.26
C ARG A 215 -24.13 -2.41 6.08
N ARG A 216 -23.29 -1.63 6.77
CA ARG A 216 -22.34 -2.11 7.79
C ARG A 216 -22.23 -1.09 8.92
N SER A 217 -21.81 -1.54 10.09
CA SER A 217 -21.41 -0.61 11.15
C SER A 217 -20.11 0.11 10.78
N PRO A 218 -19.89 1.38 11.21
CA PRO A 218 -18.65 2.10 10.99
C PRO A 218 -17.42 1.31 11.44
N SER A 219 -17.47 0.65 12.59
CA SER A 219 -16.36 -0.16 13.11
C SER A 219 -16.00 -1.33 12.19
N ARG A 220 -16.99 -1.94 11.52
CA ARG A 220 -16.73 -3.02 10.54
C ARG A 220 -16.13 -2.47 9.25
N VAL A 221 -16.55 -1.30 8.80
CA VAL A 221 -15.94 -0.61 7.65
C VAL A 221 -14.49 -0.23 7.96
N ALA A 222 -14.25 0.42 9.10
CA ALA A 222 -12.91 0.83 9.54
C ALA A 222 -11.96 -0.36 9.62
N ARG A 223 -12.38 -1.45 10.27
CA ARG A 223 -11.57 -2.67 10.41
C ARG A 223 -11.21 -3.29 9.06
N GLY A 224 -12.18 -3.43 8.15
CA GLY A 224 -11.94 -4.00 6.82
C GLY A 224 -11.02 -3.15 5.95
N LEU A 225 -11.04 -1.82 6.12
CA LEU A 225 -10.19 -0.88 5.40
C LEU A 225 -8.89 -0.52 6.13
N MET A 226 -8.63 -1.12 7.31
CA MET A 226 -7.46 -0.82 8.16
C MET A 226 -7.34 0.69 8.50
N LEU A 227 -8.47 1.35 8.78
CA LEU A 227 -8.53 2.78 9.10
C LEU A 227 -8.76 3.02 10.59
N SER A 228 -8.27 4.16 11.08
CA SER A 228 -8.73 4.74 12.34
C SER A 228 -10.16 5.27 12.23
N GLY A 229 -10.86 5.43 13.36
CA GLY A 229 -12.20 6.01 13.39
C GLY A 229 -12.24 7.44 12.81
N ALA A 230 -11.22 8.25 13.12
CA ALA A 230 -11.08 9.59 12.56
C ALA A 230 -10.87 9.56 11.04
N GLY A 231 -10.01 8.65 10.55
CA GLY A 231 -9.75 8.49 9.12
C GLY A 231 -10.98 8.02 8.32
N LEU A 232 -11.89 7.26 8.95
CA LEU A 232 -13.15 6.86 8.33
C LEU A 232 -14.18 8.00 8.30
N THR A 233 -14.28 8.78 9.38
CA THR A 233 -15.32 9.81 9.55
C THR A 233 -15.32 10.83 8.42
N GLY A 234 -14.17 11.43 8.10
CA GLY A 234 -14.06 12.40 7.02
C GLY A 234 -14.42 11.84 5.63
N ARG A 235 -14.10 10.56 5.37
CA ARG A 235 -14.49 9.88 4.12
C ARG A 235 -16.01 9.72 4.04
N MET A 236 -16.64 9.30 5.14
CA MET A 236 -18.09 9.14 5.18
C MET A 236 -18.82 10.49 5.09
N ASP A 237 -18.29 11.56 5.67
CA ASP A 237 -18.93 12.89 5.62
C ASP A 237 -18.99 13.40 4.16
N GLN A 238 -17.90 13.24 3.40
CA GLN A 238 -17.88 13.59 1.98
C GLN A 238 -18.89 12.76 1.16
N LEU A 239 -18.94 11.44 1.38
CA LEU A 239 -19.85 10.54 0.65
C LEU A 239 -21.33 10.77 1.00
N GLU A 240 -21.62 11.18 2.23
CA GLU A 240 -22.97 11.56 2.67
C GLU A 240 -23.39 12.89 2.03
N ARG A 241 -22.49 13.88 2.01
CA ARG A 241 -22.73 15.16 1.31
C ARG A 241 -22.98 15.01 -0.17
N THR A 242 -22.33 14.05 -0.83
CA THR A 242 -22.59 13.74 -2.26
C THR A 242 -23.76 12.77 -2.46
N GLY A 243 -24.47 12.38 -1.40
CA GLY A 243 -25.66 11.53 -1.48
C GLY A 243 -25.38 10.07 -1.85
N LEU A 244 -24.15 9.59 -1.73
CA LEU A 244 -23.76 8.22 -2.08
C LEU A 244 -23.99 7.21 -0.95
N LEU A 245 -24.08 7.68 0.29
CA LEU A 245 -24.45 6.89 1.46
C LEU A 245 -25.30 7.71 2.44
N ARG A 246 -25.82 7.04 3.47
CA ARG A 246 -26.52 7.66 4.60
C ARG A 246 -26.17 6.96 5.90
N ARG A 247 -26.12 7.71 7.00
CA ARG A 247 -26.04 7.14 8.37
C ARG A 247 -27.42 7.03 8.98
N ARG A 248 -27.70 5.92 9.65
CA ARG A 248 -28.96 5.68 10.36
C ARG A 248 -28.68 5.06 11.72
N ARG A 249 -29.57 5.30 12.68
CA ARG A 249 -29.61 4.47 13.90
C ARG A 249 -30.05 3.08 13.52
N ASP A 250 -29.42 2.07 14.10
CA ASP A 250 -29.81 0.69 13.91
C ASP A 250 -31.23 0.49 14.49
N ARG A 251 -32.02 -0.37 13.82
CA ARG A 251 -33.42 -0.61 14.18
C ARG A 251 -33.53 -1.58 15.37
N GLU A 252 -32.57 -2.49 15.52
CA GLU A 252 -32.51 -3.51 16.56
C GLU A 252 -31.75 -2.97 17.78
N ASP A 253 -30.70 -2.19 17.57
CA ASP A 253 -30.01 -1.45 18.63
C ASP A 253 -29.99 0.06 18.35
N ARG A 254 -30.91 0.81 18.96
CA ARG A 254 -31.00 2.28 18.77
C ARG A 254 -29.73 3.04 19.19
N ARG A 255 -28.82 2.41 19.93
CA ARG A 255 -27.52 2.97 20.32
C ARG A 255 -26.45 2.77 19.24
N ALA A 256 -26.64 1.81 18.34
CA ALA A 256 -25.72 1.54 17.24
C ALA A 256 -26.03 2.41 16.01
N VAL A 257 -24.98 2.82 15.30
CA VAL A 257 -25.07 3.52 14.01
C VAL A 257 -24.71 2.55 12.89
N VAL A 258 -25.53 2.52 11.84
CA VAL A 258 -25.25 1.81 10.60
C VAL A 258 -25.08 2.79 9.45
N VAL A 259 -24.20 2.45 8.54
CA VAL A 259 -23.98 3.18 7.29
C VAL A 259 -24.58 2.35 6.18
N GLU A 260 -25.37 2.96 5.31
CA GLU A 260 -26.09 2.28 4.23
C GLU A 260 -25.84 2.99 2.90
N LEU A 261 -25.62 2.24 1.82
CA LEU A 261 -25.55 2.82 0.48
C LEU A 261 -26.90 3.40 0.06
N SER A 262 -26.87 4.59 -0.56
CA SER A 262 -28.00 5.11 -1.31
C SER A 262 -28.19 4.35 -2.62
N HIS A 263 -29.28 4.61 -3.35
CA HIS A 263 -29.43 4.08 -4.70
C HIS A 263 -28.29 4.55 -5.62
N ALA A 264 -27.95 5.83 -5.58
CA ALA A 264 -26.84 6.41 -6.35
C ALA A 264 -25.49 5.74 -6.01
N GLY A 265 -25.20 5.50 -4.73
CA GLY A 265 -23.99 4.80 -4.30
C GLY A 265 -23.90 3.37 -4.84
N ARG A 266 -25.03 2.63 -4.85
CA ARG A 266 -25.08 1.27 -5.42
C ARG A 266 -24.83 1.28 -6.92
N SER A 267 -25.47 2.21 -7.64
CA SER A 267 -25.29 2.37 -9.09
C SER A 267 -23.86 2.76 -9.44
N LEU A 268 -23.23 3.64 -8.66
CA LEU A 268 -21.83 4.00 -8.82
C LEU A 268 -20.91 2.79 -8.66
N VAL A 269 -21.06 2.01 -7.59
CA VAL A 269 -20.21 0.83 -7.37
C VAL A 269 -20.37 -0.18 -8.51
N ARG A 270 -21.60 -0.43 -8.96
CA ARG A 270 -21.88 -1.34 -10.07
C ARG A 270 -21.21 -0.91 -11.37
N ALA A 271 -21.17 0.40 -11.66
CA ALA A 271 -20.52 0.93 -12.86
C ALA A 271 -18.99 0.95 -12.75
N ALA A 272 -18.46 1.34 -11.59
CA ALA A 272 -17.03 1.56 -11.41
C ALA A 272 -16.23 0.27 -11.14
N PHE A 273 -16.83 -0.73 -10.47
CA PHE A 273 -16.13 -1.95 -10.08
C PHE A 273 -15.57 -2.75 -11.27
N PRO A 274 -16.31 -3.02 -12.37
CA PRO A 274 -15.75 -3.72 -13.52
C PRO A 274 -14.58 -2.97 -14.17
N VAL A 275 -14.64 -1.63 -14.21
CA VAL A 275 -13.56 -0.79 -14.75
C VAL A 275 -12.31 -0.87 -13.89
N PHE A 276 -12.49 -0.88 -12.56
CA PHE A 276 -11.40 -1.08 -11.61
C PHE A 276 -10.77 -2.48 -11.77
N VAL A 277 -11.56 -3.54 -11.85
CA VAL A 277 -11.03 -4.90 -12.08
C VAL A 277 -10.26 -4.96 -13.41
N ALA A 278 -10.79 -4.37 -14.48
CA ALA A 278 -10.13 -4.34 -15.78
C ALA A 278 -8.78 -3.59 -15.75
N SER A 279 -8.61 -2.55 -14.93
CA SER A 279 -7.30 -1.91 -14.78
C SER A 279 -6.27 -2.84 -14.12
N HIS A 280 -6.70 -3.64 -13.17
CA HIS A 280 -5.83 -4.62 -12.49
C HIS A 280 -5.46 -5.78 -13.41
N VAL A 281 -6.40 -6.25 -14.24
CA VAL A 281 -6.12 -7.22 -15.31
C VAL A 281 -5.01 -6.70 -16.22
N ARG A 282 -5.16 -5.47 -16.76
CA ARG A 282 -4.16 -4.86 -17.64
C ARG A 282 -2.79 -4.74 -16.97
N MET A 283 -2.76 -4.23 -15.74
CA MET A 283 -1.51 -4.06 -15.00
C MET A 283 -0.77 -5.38 -14.78
N LEU A 284 -1.50 -6.46 -14.42
CA LEU A 284 -0.89 -7.76 -14.19
C LEU A 284 -0.47 -8.45 -15.49
N SER A 285 -1.31 -8.42 -16.53
CA SER A 285 -1.06 -9.10 -17.80
C SER A 285 0.09 -8.47 -18.60
N GLN A 286 0.40 -7.20 -18.38
CA GLN A 286 1.57 -6.56 -18.98
C GLN A 286 2.90 -7.08 -18.43
N ALA A 287 2.88 -7.68 -17.23
CA ALA A 287 4.08 -8.08 -16.52
C ALA A 287 4.21 -9.59 -16.32
N LEU A 288 3.10 -10.32 -16.20
CA LEU A 288 3.04 -11.69 -15.71
C LEU A 288 2.06 -12.56 -16.52
N GLU A 289 2.51 -13.77 -16.86
CA GLU A 289 1.68 -14.82 -17.43
C GLU A 289 0.67 -15.38 -16.40
N PRO A 290 -0.44 -16.01 -16.82
CA PRO A 290 -1.47 -16.53 -15.91
C PRO A 290 -0.93 -17.46 -14.81
N GLU A 291 0.01 -18.36 -15.13
CA GLU A 291 0.63 -19.26 -14.16
C GLU A 291 1.45 -18.49 -13.13
N GLN A 292 2.09 -17.41 -13.55
CA GLN A 292 2.90 -16.54 -12.70
C GLN A 292 2.01 -15.69 -11.79
N GLN A 293 0.86 -15.23 -12.28
CA GLN A 293 -0.14 -14.55 -11.47
C GLN A 293 -0.69 -15.48 -10.38
N SER A 294 -1.01 -16.73 -10.74
CA SER A 294 -1.46 -17.75 -9.78
C SER A 294 -0.40 -18.04 -8.70
N ALA A 295 0.86 -18.27 -9.11
CA ALA A 295 1.97 -18.48 -8.19
C ALA A 295 2.20 -17.26 -7.27
N LEU A 296 2.17 -16.04 -7.81
CA LEU A 296 2.28 -14.81 -7.02
C LEU A 296 1.14 -14.69 -6.01
N SER A 297 -0.10 -14.96 -6.42
CA SER A 297 -1.28 -14.93 -5.55
C SER A 297 -1.12 -15.88 -4.36
N ALA A 298 -0.66 -17.11 -4.61
CA ALA A 298 -0.44 -18.11 -3.57
C ALA A 298 0.66 -17.66 -2.58
N MET A 299 1.81 -17.17 -3.08
CA MET A 299 2.90 -16.70 -2.22
C MET A 299 2.47 -15.49 -1.37
N LEU A 300 1.76 -14.52 -1.95
CA LEU A 300 1.25 -13.36 -1.22
C LEU A 300 0.20 -13.74 -0.18
N ARG A 301 -0.65 -14.75 -0.46
CA ARG A 301 -1.61 -15.29 0.51
C ARG A 301 -0.87 -15.84 1.73
N THR A 302 0.14 -16.68 1.54
CA THR A 302 0.95 -17.23 2.64
C THR A 302 1.58 -16.13 3.48
N VAL A 303 2.17 -15.12 2.84
CA VAL A 303 2.77 -13.98 3.55
C VAL A 303 1.71 -13.22 4.36
N LEU A 304 0.57 -12.90 3.75
CA LEU A 304 -0.48 -12.14 4.44
C LEU A 304 -1.07 -12.91 5.62
N GLN A 305 -1.34 -14.22 5.47
CA GLN A 305 -1.84 -15.06 6.56
C GLN A 305 -0.89 -15.07 7.76
N GLN A 306 0.43 -15.15 7.52
CA GLN A 306 1.42 -15.12 8.58
C GLN A 306 1.41 -13.78 9.33
N ILE A 307 1.33 -12.66 8.57
CA ILE A 307 1.28 -11.31 9.14
C ILE A 307 0.00 -11.16 9.99
N GLU A 308 -1.16 -11.52 9.45
CA GLU A 308 -2.45 -11.42 10.13
C GLU A 308 -2.53 -12.31 11.39
N SER A 309 -1.80 -13.43 11.40
CA SER A 309 -1.70 -14.31 12.58
C SER A 309 -0.78 -13.74 13.67
N SER A 310 0.28 -13.03 13.29
CA SER A 310 1.26 -12.46 14.22
C SER A 310 0.82 -11.12 14.80
N GLU A 311 0.11 -10.33 14.00
CA GLU A 311 -0.37 -8.99 14.33
C GLU A 311 -1.88 -8.88 13.98
N PRO A 312 -2.77 -9.53 14.74
CA PRO A 312 -4.19 -9.51 14.47
C PRO A 312 -4.75 -8.08 14.54
N LEU A 313 -5.46 -7.66 13.50
CA LEU A 313 -6.06 -6.32 13.42
C LEU A 313 -7.05 -6.07 14.56
N GLY A 314 -6.81 -5.01 15.34
CA GLY A 314 -7.82 -4.41 16.21
C GLY A 314 -7.57 -4.47 17.71
N ARG A 315 -6.32 -4.45 18.20
CA ARG A 315 -6.05 -3.89 19.53
C ARG A 315 -5.85 -2.38 19.41
N ALA A 316 -6.98 -1.68 19.39
CA ALA A 316 -7.13 -0.33 19.92
C ALA A 316 -8.38 -0.38 20.81
#